data_AF-A0A7X5WXX3-F1
#
_entry.id   AF-A0A7X5WXX3-F1
#
_cell.length_a   1.000
_cell.length_b   1.000
_cell.length_c   1.000
_cell.angle_alpha   90.00
_cell.angle_beta   90.00
_cell.angle_gamma   90.00
#
_symmetry.space_group_name_H-M   'P 1'
#
loop_
_entity.id
_entity.type
_entity.pdbx_description
1 polymer ?
#
loop_
_entity_poly.entity_id
_entity_poly.type
_entity_poly.pdbx_seq_one_letter_code
_entity_poly.pdbx_strand_id
1 'polypeptide(L)'
;MAFDPIGGKPAEHPLDLLAPGGKPVGYGLVAEEPISVHASTPLRKSLTLRGENVVGRWPTEAPTERRASDVATAKRLAPGLTDQFDVAATYGLDGLTDAVEHAVRPGKVGTRPHPP
;
A
#
# COMPACT_ATOMS: atom_id res chain seq x y z
N MET A 1 6.26 -7.81 10.68
CA MET A 1 5.15 -6.96 10.19
C MET A 1 4.89 -7.36 8.76
N ALA A 2 3.65 -7.27 8.29
CA ALA A 2 3.30 -7.54 6.89
C ALA A 2 2.42 -6.41 6.37
N PHE A 3 2.61 -6.01 5.12
CA PHE A 3 1.81 -4.99 4.45
C PHE A 3 1.06 -5.65 3.30
N ASP A 4 -0.25 -5.46 3.26
CA ASP A 4 -1.13 -6.10 2.28
C ASP A 4 -1.90 -5.04 1.46
N PRO A 5 -1.56 -4.87 0.17
CA PRO A 5 -2.33 -4.04 -0.75
C PRO A 5 -3.51 -4.79 -1.39
N ILE A 6 -3.57 -6.12 -1.26
CA ILE A 6 -4.46 -6.95 -2.07
C ILE A 6 -5.77 -7.20 -1.32
N GLY A 7 -5.70 -7.68 -0.08
CA GLY A 7 -6.87 -8.18 0.65
C GLY A 7 -7.28 -9.58 0.18
N GLY A 8 -8.53 -9.95 0.45
CA GLY A 8 -9.11 -11.22 0.03
C GLY A 8 -8.37 -12.46 0.52
N LYS A 9 -8.44 -13.54 -0.27
CA LYS A 9 -7.78 -14.82 0.04
C LYS A 9 -6.24 -14.73 0.07
N PRO A 10 -5.57 -13.95 -0.82
CA PRO A 10 -4.10 -13.80 -0.76
C PRO A 10 -3.58 -13.28 0.58
N ALA A 11 -4.37 -12.50 1.31
CA ALA A 11 -4.01 -11.98 2.63
C ALA A 11 -3.87 -13.07 3.71
N GLU A 12 -4.41 -14.26 3.51
CA GLU A 12 -4.32 -15.38 4.47
C GLU A 12 -2.88 -15.86 4.66
N HIS A 13 -2.12 -15.96 3.56
CA HIS A 13 -0.77 -16.53 3.60
C HIS A 13 0.22 -15.69 4.43
N PRO A 14 0.29 -14.35 4.28
CA PRO A 14 1.09 -13.51 5.16
C PRO A 14 0.73 -13.64 6.64
N LEU A 15 -0.55 -13.83 7.01
CA LEU A 15 -0.98 -13.98 8.40
C LEU A 15 -0.39 -15.25 9.05
N ASP A 16 -0.29 -16.32 8.27
CA ASP A 16 0.31 -17.58 8.71
C ASP A 16 1.84 -17.54 8.79
N LEU A 17 2.50 -16.59 8.12
CA LEU A 17 3.95 -16.39 8.20
C LEU A 17 4.38 -15.44 9.33
N LEU A 18 3.46 -14.67 9.90
CA LEU A 18 3.80 -13.76 10.99
C LEU A 18 4.26 -14.52 12.24
N ALA A 19 5.33 -14.01 12.83
CA ALA A 19 5.76 -14.37 14.18
C ALA A 19 4.69 -13.97 15.22
N PRO A 20 4.69 -14.60 16.42
CA PRO A 20 3.85 -14.15 17.52
C PRO A 20 4.00 -12.64 17.82
N GLY A 21 2.89 -11.97 18.12
CA GLY A 21 2.80 -10.50 18.27
C GLY A 21 2.80 -9.73 16.94
N GLY A 22 2.79 -10.43 15.81
CA GLY A 22 2.85 -9.84 14.47
C GLY A 22 1.69 -8.88 14.16
N LYS A 23 2.00 -7.90 13.31
CA LYS A 23 1.04 -6.87 12.86
C LYS A 23 0.92 -6.91 11.33
N PRO A 24 -0.14 -7.52 10.79
CA PRO A 24 -0.52 -7.32 9.39
C PRO A 24 -1.23 -5.96 9.26
N VAL A 25 -0.89 -5.22 8.19
CA VAL A 25 -1.45 -3.91 7.87
C VAL A 25 -2.03 -3.94 6.47
N GLY A 26 -3.36 -3.89 6.38
CA GLY A 26 -4.06 -3.69 5.11
C GLY A 26 -4.06 -2.22 4.73
N TYR A 27 -3.69 -1.91 3.48
CA TYR A 27 -3.69 -0.52 2.98
C TYR A 27 -4.23 -0.39 1.55
N GLY A 28 -4.71 -1.49 0.97
CA GLY A 28 -5.36 -1.54 -0.33
C GLY A 28 -6.50 -2.55 -0.34
N LEU A 29 -7.29 -2.49 -1.41
CA LEU A 29 -8.45 -3.36 -1.64
C LEU A 29 -8.50 -3.71 -3.13
N VAL A 30 -7.52 -4.45 -3.61
CA VAL A 30 -7.49 -4.91 -5.01
C VAL A 30 -8.43 -6.10 -5.20
N ALA A 31 -8.51 -6.99 -4.21
CA ALA A 31 -9.47 -8.07 -4.16
C ALA A 31 -10.85 -7.55 -3.71
N GLU A 32 -11.91 -8.05 -4.34
CA GLU A 32 -13.29 -7.71 -3.97
C GLU A 32 -13.79 -8.59 -2.81
N GLU A 33 -13.23 -9.79 -2.66
CA GLU A 33 -13.61 -10.71 -1.59
C GLU A 33 -13.04 -10.31 -0.21
N PRO A 34 -13.73 -10.65 0.89
CA PRO A 34 -13.24 -10.34 2.23
C PRO A 34 -11.99 -11.16 2.59
N ILE A 35 -11.18 -10.63 3.50
CA ILE A 35 -10.12 -11.38 4.16
C ILE A 35 -10.76 -12.43 5.08
N SER A 36 -10.61 -13.71 4.75
CA SER A 36 -11.13 -14.82 5.55
C SER A 36 -10.02 -15.37 6.44
N VAL A 37 -10.12 -15.17 7.76
CA VAL A 37 -9.12 -15.70 8.70
C VAL A 37 -9.80 -16.57 9.75
N HIS A 38 -9.29 -17.79 9.95
CA HIS A 38 -9.77 -18.62 11.05
C HIS A 38 -9.37 -17.99 12.39
N ALA A 39 -10.29 -17.90 13.35
CA ALA A 39 -10.07 -17.21 14.63
C ALA A 39 -8.84 -17.73 15.41
N SER A 40 -8.45 -18.99 15.21
CA SER A 40 -7.25 -19.54 15.84
C SER A 40 -5.95 -18.86 15.40
N THR A 41 -5.87 -18.35 14.18
CA THR A 41 -4.66 -17.72 13.63
C THR A 41 -4.25 -16.49 14.44
N PRO A 42 -5.12 -15.47 14.63
CA PRO A 42 -4.78 -14.34 15.49
C PRO A 42 -4.69 -14.72 16.97
N LEU A 43 -5.49 -15.67 17.47
CA LEU A 43 -5.45 -16.07 18.88
C LEU A 43 -4.14 -16.75 19.28
N ARG A 44 -3.67 -17.73 18.51
CA ARG A 44 -2.45 -18.50 18.83
C ARG A 44 -1.18 -17.67 18.77
N LYS A 45 -1.18 -16.65 17.91
CA LYS A 45 -0.02 -15.80 17.67
C LYS A 45 -0.19 -14.40 18.25
N SER A 46 -1.29 -14.10 18.93
CA SER A 46 -1.60 -12.75 19.44
C SER A 46 -1.43 -11.66 18.37
N LEU A 47 -1.97 -11.88 17.16
CA LEU A 47 -1.82 -10.93 16.05
C LEU A 47 -2.69 -9.69 16.26
N THR A 48 -2.24 -8.55 15.74
CA THR A 48 -3.04 -7.30 15.70
C THR A 48 -3.26 -6.86 14.26
N LEU A 49 -4.45 -7.12 13.71
CA LEU A 49 -4.84 -6.60 12.40
C LEU A 49 -5.04 -5.08 12.44
N ARG A 50 -4.48 -4.37 11.47
CA ARG A 50 -4.66 -2.92 11.30
C ARG A 50 -5.02 -2.59 9.86
N GLY A 51 -5.88 -1.60 9.69
CA GLY A 51 -6.14 -0.96 8.41
C GLY A 51 -5.57 0.45 8.41
N GLU A 52 -4.84 0.82 7.36
CA GLU A 52 -4.30 2.16 7.18
C GLU A 52 -4.78 2.73 5.85
N ASN A 53 -5.58 3.81 5.90
CA ASN A 53 -6.04 4.51 4.71
C ASN A 53 -5.22 5.79 4.51
N VAL A 54 -4.12 5.65 3.76
CA VAL A 54 -3.14 6.72 3.52
C VAL A 54 -3.68 7.83 2.61
N VAL A 55 -4.63 7.52 1.72
CA VAL A 55 -5.15 8.48 0.72
C VAL A 55 -6.33 9.30 1.26
N GLY A 56 -7.21 8.70 2.05
CA GLY A 56 -8.41 9.35 2.57
C GLY A 56 -8.33 9.77 4.04
N ARG A 57 -7.91 8.86 4.92
CA ARG A 57 -8.01 9.05 6.38
C ARG A 57 -6.79 9.74 6.97
N TRP A 58 -5.59 9.35 6.56
CA TRP A 58 -4.35 9.95 7.08
C TRP A 58 -4.25 11.47 6.81
N PRO A 59 -4.58 12.00 5.61
CA PRO A 59 -4.45 13.43 5.35
C PRO A 59 -5.39 14.29 6.19
N THR A 60 -6.51 13.73 6.65
CA THR A 60 -7.56 14.42 7.40
C THR A 60 -7.37 14.31 8.91
N GLU A 61 -6.91 13.17 9.41
CA GLU A 61 -6.78 12.92 10.85
C GLU A 61 -5.39 13.19 11.42
N ALA A 62 -4.33 13.09 10.61
CA ALA A 62 -2.99 13.32 11.11
C ALA A 62 -2.75 14.83 11.37
N PRO A 63 -2.18 15.20 12.53
CA PRO A 63 -1.79 16.59 12.78
C PRO A 63 -0.89 17.13 11.67
N THR A 64 -1.00 18.41 11.37
CA THR A 64 -0.26 19.07 10.29
C THR A 64 1.25 18.86 10.41
N GLU A 65 1.79 18.95 11.62
CA GLU A 65 3.21 18.75 11.90
C GLU A 65 3.64 17.32 11.61
N ARG A 66 2.77 16.36 11.95
CA ARG A 66 3.02 14.93 11.69
C ARG A 66 2.98 14.64 10.19
N ARG A 67 2.00 15.20 9.47
CA ARG A 67 1.94 15.11 8.00
C ARG A 67 3.18 15.70 7.33
N ALA A 68 3.60 16.89 7.75
CA ALA A 68 4.79 17.55 7.23
C ALA A 68 6.06 16.72 7.49
N SER A 69 6.21 16.17 8.70
CA SER A 69 7.33 15.30 9.08
C SER A 69 7.38 14.02 8.23
N ASP A 70 6.24 13.36 8.04
CA ASP A 70 6.15 12.12 7.27
C ASP A 70 6.51 12.37 5.80
N VAL A 71 5.97 13.43 5.18
CA VAL A 71 6.30 13.84 3.80
C VAL A 71 7.77 14.21 3.65
N ALA A 72 8.32 14.97 4.61
CA ALA A 72 9.74 15.33 4.59
C ALA A 72 10.65 14.10 4.68
N THR A 73 10.25 13.11 5.49
CA THR A 73 10.97 11.84 5.62
C THR A 73 10.90 11.02 4.34
N ALA A 74 9.72 10.90 3.73
CA ALA A 74 9.58 10.20 2.46
C ALA A 74 10.43 10.85 1.35
N LYS A 75 10.43 12.19 1.24
CA LYS A 75 11.27 12.93 0.28
C LYS A 75 12.76 12.71 0.48
N ARG A 76 13.21 12.58 1.73
CA ARG A 76 14.62 12.31 2.07
C ARG A 76 15.05 10.89 1.70
N LEU A 77 14.15 9.90 1.85
CA LEU A 77 14.44 8.49 1.57
C LEU A 77 14.36 8.15 0.09
N ALA A 78 13.42 8.74 -0.65
CA ALA A 78 13.12 8.38 -2.03
C ALA A 78 14.35 8.32 -2.99
N PRO A 79 15.33 9.25 -2.95
CA PRO A 79 16.50 9.17 -3.83
C PRO A 79 17.36 7.91 -3.62
N GLY A 80 17.38 7.37 -2.40
CA GLY A 80 18.15 6.16 -2.07
C GLY A 80 17.44 4.85 -2.44
N LEU A 81 16.22 4.92 -2.97
CA LEU A 81 15.39 3.78 -3.34
C LEU A 81 14.97 3.86 -4.82
N THR A 82 15.72 4.60 -5.64
CA THR A 82 15.35 4.90 -7.03
C THR A 82 15.22 3.63 -7.88
N ASP A 83 16.00 2.61 -7.58
CA ASP A 83 15.96 1.27 -8.18
C ASP A 83 14.68 0.48 -7.83
N GLN A 84 13.91 0.92 -6.84
CA GLN A 84 12.62 0.32 -6.47
C GLN A 84 11.42 1.04 -7.10
N PHE A 85 11.65 2.13 -7.85
CA PHE A 85 10.61 2.94 -8.47
C PHE A 85 10.72 2.93 -10.00
N ASP A 86 10.19 1.90 -10.63
CA ASP A 86 10.04 1.88 -12.08
C ASP A 86 8.95 2.87 -12.54
N VAL A 87 9.17 3.49 -13.70
CA VAL A 87 8.18 4.33 -14.38
C VAL A 87 7.57 3.49 -15.51
N ALA A 88 6.27 3.21 -15.42
CA ALA A 88 5.57 2.42 -16.43
C ALA A 88 5.53 3.09 -17.81
N ALA A 89 5.24 4.39 -17.81
CA ALA A 89 5.15 5.27 -18.97
C ALA A 89 4.95 6.72 -18.51
N THR A 90 5.26 7.68 -19.39
CA THR A 90 5.00 9.10 -19.20
C THR A 90 3.97 9.57 -20.23
N TYR A 91 2.94 10.26 -19.77
CA TYR A 91 1.88 10.79 -20.61
C TYR A 91 1.79 12.30 -20.42
N GLY A 92 1.59 13.04 -21.51
CA GLY A 92 1.17 14.43 -21.43
C GLY A 92 -0.26 14.54 -20.88
N LEU A 93 -0.68 15.75 -20.50
CA LEU A 93 -2.04 15.98 -20.00
C LEU A 93 -3.12 15.70 -21.06
N ASP A 94 -2.75 15.81 -22.34
CA ASP A 94 -3.54 15.43 -23.50
C ASP A 94 -3.74 13.91 -23.64
N GLY A 95 -2.84 13.11 -23.05
CA GLY A 95 -2.90 11.64 -23.01
C GLY A 95 -3.56 11.07 -21.75
N LEU A 96 -4.42 11.83 -21.06
CA LEU A 96 -5.03 11.39 -19.79
C LEU A 96 -5.79 10.07 -19.92
N THR A 97 -6.52 9.87 -21.00
CA THR A 97 -7.27 8.64 -21.26
C THR A 97 -6.33 7.44 -21.33
N ASP A 98 -5.26 7.54 -22.12
CA ASP A 98 -4.25 6.48 -22.26
C ASP A 98 -3.54 6.19 -20.93
N ALA A 99 -3.28 7.23 -20.13
CA ALA A 99 -2.69 7.09 -18.81
C ALA A 99 -3.59 6.31 -17.85
N VAL A 100 -4.90 6.61 -17.85
CA VAL A 100 -5.90 5.91 -17.02
C VAL A 100 -6.04 4.46 -17.47
N GLU A 101 -6.16 4.22 -18.78
CA GLU A 101 -6.23 2.87 -19.34
C GLU A 101 -4.99 2.04 -18.97
N HIS A 102 -3.80 2.62 -19.07
CA HIS A 102 -2.58 1.96 -18.62
C HIS A 102 -2.64 1.67 -17.12
N ALA A 103 -3.03 2.66 -16.31
CA ALA A 103 -3.07 2.57 -14.86
C ALA A 103 -4.05 1.52 -14.31
N VAL A 104 -5.03 1.05 -15.09
CA VAL A 104 -5.95 -0.01 -14.64
C VAL A 104 -5.59 -1.40 -15.18
N ARG A 105 -4.56 -1.52 -16.02
CA ARG A 105 -4.14 -2.82 -16.57
C ARG A 105 -3.60 -3.74 -15.45
N PRO A 106 -4.06 -5.01 -15.41
CA PRO A 106 -3.46 -6.03 -14.54
C PRO A 106 -1.98 -6.25 -14.86
N GLY A 107 -1.15 -6.49 -13.84
CA GLY A 107 0.27 -6.83 -14.02
C GLY A 107 1.16 -5.68 -14.49
N LYS A 108 0.69 -4.43 -14.46
CA LYS A 108 1.51 -3.26 -14.80
C LYS A 108 2.68 -3.09 -13.83
N VAL A 109 3.84 -2.67 -14.35
CA VAL A 109 5.05 -2.35 -13.58
C VAL A 109 5.24 -0.84 -13.57
N GLY A 110 5.45 -0.26 -12.39
CA GLY A 110 5.83 1.14 -12.22
C GLY A 110 4.66 2.09 -11.90
N THR A 111 4.75 2.79 -10.77
CA THR A 111 3.78 3.82 -10.37
C THR A 111 4.53 5.04 -9.83
N ARG A 112 5.09 5.84 -10.74
CA ARG A 112 5.61 7.18 -10.42
C ARG A 112 5.34 8.16 -11.59
N PRO A 113 4.80 9.36 -11.33
CA PRO A 113 4.94 10.51 -12.21
C PRO A 113 6.28 11.25 -11.92
N HIS A 114 7.01 11.66 -12.97
CA HIS A 114 8.21 12.51 -12.87
C HIS A 114 7.81 13.93 -12.42
N PRO A 115 8.58 14.64 -11.57
CA PRO A 115 8.36 16.08 -11.35
C PRO A 115 8.63 16.91 -12.63
N PRO A 116 8.07 18.13 -12.77
CA PRO A 116 8.39 19.01 -13.91
C PRO A 116 9.87 19.40 -13.96
#